data_AF-A0A846BC70-F1
#
_entry.id   AF-A0A846BC70-F1
#
_cell.length_a   1.000
_cell.length_b   1.000
_cell.length_c   1.000
_cell.angle_alpha   90.00
_cell.angle_beta   90.00
_cell.angle_gamma   90.00
#
_symmetry.space_group_name_H-M   'P 1'
#
loop_
_entity.id
_entity.type
_entity.pdbx_description
1 polymer ?
#
loop_
_entity_poly.entity_id
_entity_poly.type
_entity_poly.pdbx_seq_one_letter_code
_entity_poly.pdbx_strand_id
1 'polypeptide(L)' 'MLVVVYTLRRDEIRLISARKATRQERQQYQEG' A
#
# COMPACT_ATOMS: atom_id res chain seq x y z
N MET A 1 7.98 0.84 6.79
CA MET A 1 7.04 0.22 5.85
C MET A 1 5.90 1.19 5.58
N LEU A 2 5.66 1.46 4.31
CA LEU A 2 4.60 2.34 3.81
C LEU A 2 3.58 1.46 3.09
N VAL A 3 2.29 1.65 3.40
CA VAL A 3 1.21 1.02 2.63
C VAL A 3 0.63 2.09 1.71
N VAL A 4 0.56 1.76 0.43
CA VAL A 4 0.07 2.65 -0.62
C VAL A 4 -1.16 2.03 -1.24
N VAL A 5 -2.26 2.79 -1.24
CA VAL A 5 -3.46 2.45 -2.01
C VAL A 5 -3.44 3.28 -3.27
N TYR A 6 -3.45 2.63 -4.41
CA TYR A 6 -3.46 3.25 -5.72
C TYR A 6 -4.50 2.60 -6.62
N THR A 7 -4.84 3.31 -7.69
CA THR A 7 -5.61 2.76 -8.81
C THR A 7 -4.79 2.87 -10.09
N LEU A 8 -5.01 1.93 -10.99
CA LEU A 8 -4.44 1.94 -12.33
C LEU A 8 -5.54 2.27 -13.32
N ARG A 9 -5.32 3.28 -14.16
CA ARG A 9 -6.22 3.59 -15.26
C ARG A 9 -5.42 3.99 -16.48
N ARG A 10 -5.55 3.22 -17.58
CA ARG A 10 -4.89 3.51 -18.87
C ARG A 10 -3.39 3.80 -18.70
N ASP A 11 -2.68 2.95 -17.98
CA ASP A 11 -1.26 3.10 -17.62
C ASP A 11 -0.90 4.26 -16.68
N GLU A 12 -1.87 5.04 -16.20
CA GLU A 12 -1.62 6.03 -15.15
C GLU A 12 -1.85 5.42 -13.76
N ILE A 13 -0.84 5.53 -12.90
CA ILE A 13 -0.96 5.26 -11.46
C ILE A 13 -1.53 6.50 -10.78
N ARG A 14 -2.72 6.36 -10.19
CA ARG A 14 -3.30 7.38 -9.31
C ARG A 14 -3.18 6.95 -7.87
N LEU A 15 -2.36 7.68 -7.11
CA LEU A 15 -2.27 7.52 -5.66
C LEU A 15 -3.59 7.96 -5.01
N ILE A 16 -4.18 7.11 -4.17
CA ILE A 16 -5.38 7.43 -3.40
C ILE A 16 -4.99 7.78 -1.96
N SER A 17 -4.11 6.98 -1.37
CA SER A 17 -3.65 7.18 0.01
C SER A 17 -2.27 6.57 0.22
N ALA A 18 -1.45 7.24 1.01
CA ALA A 18 -0.21 6.70 1.54
C ALA A 18 -0.22 6.87 3.06
N ARG A 19 -0.07 5.75 3.78
CA ARG A 19 -0.02 5.77 5.24
C ARG A 19 1.06 4.86 5.78
N LYS A 20 1.47 5.14 7.01
CA LYS A 20 2.37 4.24 7.76
C LYS A 20 1.67 2.91 7.99
N ALA A 21 2.37 1.82 7.70
CA ALA A 21 1.86 0.48 7.95
C ALA A 21 1.62 0.27 9.45
N THR A 22 0.46 -0.28 9.81
CA THR A 22 0.16 -0.73 11.18
C THR A 22 1.01 -1.95 11.53
N ARG A 23 1.13 -2.28 12.83
CA ARG A 23 1.92 -3.45 13.27
C ARG A 23 1.40 -4.75 12.66
N GLN A 24 0.07 -4.90 12.58
CA GLN A 24 -0.56 -6.07 11.99
C GLN A 24 -0.29 -6.19 10.49
N GLU A 25 -0.47 -5.11 9.73
CA GLU A 25 -0.14 -5.10 8.29
C GLU A 25 1.34 -5.44 8.06
N ARG A 26 2.24 -4.85 8.85
CA ARG A 26 3.68 -5.15 8.77
C ARG A 26 3.96 -6.63 8.92
N GLN A 27 3.35 -7.28 9.92
CA GLN A 27 3.53 -8.70 10.15
C GLN A 27 2.99 -9.54 8.98
N GLN A 28 1.78 -9.24 8.52
CA GLN A 28 1.15 -9.94 7.40
C GLN A 28 1.96 -9.87 6.10
N TYR A 29 2.59 -8.72 5.82
CA TYR A 29 3.46 -8.56 4.63
C TYR A 29 4.89 -9.07 4.83
N GLN A 30 5.32 -9.34 6.08
CA GLN A 30 6.64 -9.91 6.38
C GLN A 30 6.61 -11.44 6.39
N GLU A 31 5.43 -12.05 6.55
CA GLU A 31 5.24 -13.49 6.60
C GLU A 31 4.94 -14.12 5.22
N GLY A 32 4.71 -13.31 4.19
CA GLY A 32 4.55 -13.74 2.78
C GLY A 32 5.78 -13.44 1.95
#